data_AF-A0A128FED9-F1
#
_entry.id   AF-A0A128FED9-F1
#
_cell.length_a   1.000
_cell.length_b   1.000
_cell.length_c   1.000
_cell.angle_alpha   90.00
_cell.angle_beta   90.00
_cell.angle_gamma   90.00
#
_symmetry.space_group_name_H-M   'P 1'
#
loop_
_entity.id
_entity.type
_entity.pdbx_description
1 polymer ?
#
loop_
_entity_poly.entity_id
_entity_poly.type
_entity_poly.pdbx_seq_one_letter_code
_entity_poly.pdbx_strand_id
1 'polypeptide(L)'
;MIDLTLDVFASLRELPEPLLHEIPVLLVNRKGNDDDAYMRVKNITGFVEPARSYQLGLGGFEPTDLTQNIKTTTVKEPSKCTIAGQWKQVVLHDEGEKAANILGGYGRFYLPDEYEYLDVPVNTATQENLAYFGCRLVRVGEQITFDGDSAMPVTITSIGQKYVDDYLMNPNLGAGAYLEVHNRPHFHMPLNNLARGALILGKQKANDTIELSGFTIPLGFGVYTPPWVIHADSHLVGDYMVVFSRTDEYSTVLVRRQNNELIGLKLNEVSMK
;
A
#
# COMPACT_ATOMS: atom_id res chain seq x y z
N MET A 1 -3.05 -34.09 -8.32
CA MET A 1 -3.48 -34.05 -9.74
C MET A 1 -3.77 -32.59 -10.06
N ILE A 2 -3.14 -32.04 -11.09
CA ILE A 2 -3.51 -30.70 -11.61
C ILE A 2 -4.78 -30.92 -12.42
N ASP A 3 -5.87 -30.26 -12.05
CA ASP A 3 -7.11 -30.28 -12.82
C ASP A 3 -6.88 -29.50 -14.11
N LEU A 4 -6.80 -30.21 -15.24
CA LEU A 4 -6.58 -29.62 -16.57
C LEU A 4 -7.84 -28.92 -17.11
N THR A 5 -8.97 -28.97 -16.40
CA THR A 5 -10.20 -28.22 -16.75
C THR A 5 -10.24 -26.83 -16.10
N LEU A 6 -9.32 -26.55 -15.16
CA LEU A 6 -9.23 -25.25 -14.52
C LEU A 6 -8.61 -24.23 -15.49
N ASP A 7 -9.44 -23.30 -15.97
CA ASP A 7 -8.99 -22.16 -16.75
C ASP A 7 -8.31 -21.14 -15.85
N VAL A 8 -6.99 -21.29 -15.68
CA VAL A 8 -6.16 -20.40 -14.83
C VAL A 8 -6.12 -18.94 -15.32
N PHE A 9 -6.64 -18.66 -16.52
CA PHE A 9 -6.71 -17.31 -17.09
C PHE A 9 -8.13 -16.73 -17.11
N ALA A 10 -9.13 -17.44 -16.58
CA ALA A 10 -10.53 -16.99 -16.60
C ALA A 10 -10.67 -15.55 -16.07
N SER A 11 -10.15 -15.29 -14.87
CA SER A 11 -10.20 -13.95 -14.24
C SER A 11 -9.49 -12.87 -15.05
N LEU A 12 -8.43 -13.21 -15.79
CA LEU A 12 -7.72 -12.27 -16.64
C LEU A 12 -8.53 -11.92 -17.90
N ARG A 13 -9.24 -12.89 -18.49
CA ARG A 13 -10.08 -12.66 -19.68
C ARG A 13 -11.36 -11.87 -19.38
N GLU A 14 -11.78 -11.85 -18.12
CA GLU A 14 -12.94 -11.08 -17.65
C GLU A 14 -12.59 -9.62 -17.31
N LEU A 15 -11.30 -9.25 -17.33
CA LEU A 15 -10.89 -7.86 -17.09
C LEU A 15 -11.41 -6.93 -18.20
N PRO A 16 -11.85 -5.71 -17.85
CA PRO A 16 -12.18 -4.70 -18.84
C PRO A 16 -10.94 -4.30 -19.67
N GLU A 17 -11.15 -3.92 -20.93
CA GLU A 17 -10.09 -3.60 -21.90
C GLU A 17 -9.00 -2.64 -21.35
N PRO A 18 -9.33 -1.56 -20.63
CA PRO A 18 -8.29 -0.68 -20.06
C PRO A 18 -7.34 -1.42 -19.11
N LEU A 19 -7.85 -2.33 -18.27
CA LEU A 19 -7.02 -3.11 -17.35
C LEU A 19 -6.16 -4.15 -18.09
N LEU A 20 -6.68 -4.73 -19.18
CA LEU A 20 -5.89 -5.64 -20.02
C LEU A 20 -4.64 -4.97 -20.59
N HIS A 21 -4.75 -3.70 -21.01
CA HIS A 21 -3.62 -2.92 -21.51
C HIS A 21 -2.61 -2.54 -20.41
N GLU A 22 -3.06 -2.48 -19.15
CA GLU A 22 -2.21 -2.16 -18.01
C GLU A 22 -1.52 -3.38 -17.37
N ILE A 23 -1.92 -4.61 -17.72
CA ILE A 23 -1.34 -5.86 -17.16
C ILE A 23 0.20 -5.83 -17.08
N PRO A 24 0.96 -5.44 -18.13
CA PRO A 24 2.42 -5.45 -18.06
C PRO A 24 3.00 -4.57 -16.95
N VAL A 25 2.27 -3.54 -16.53
CA VAL A 25 2.66 -2.62 -15.46
C VAL A 25 2.11 -3.08 -14.11
N LEU A 26 0.88 -3.62 -14.10
CA LEU A 26 0.21 -4.11 -12.89
C LEU A 26 0.81 -5.42 -12.36
N LEU A 27 1.46 -6.22 -13.22
CA LEU A 27 2.22 -7.41 -12.82
C LEU A 27 3.57 -7.03 -12.20
N VAL A 28 3.53 -6.34 -11.06
CA VAL A 28 4.72 -6.00 -10.26
C VAL A 28 5.54 -7.27 -10.02
N ASN A 29 6.84 -7.22 -10.31
CA ASN A 29 7.77 -8.32 -10.06
C ASN A 29 9.14 -7.78 -9.66
N ARG A 30 9.20 -7.19 -8.46
CA ARG A 30 10.42 -6.65 -7.86
C ARG A 30 11.22 -7.78 -7.23
N LYS A 31 12.52 -7.88 -7.53
CA LYS A 31 13.41 -8.93 -7.00
C LYS A 31 14.78 -8.34 -6.61
N GLY A 32 15.21 -8.64 -5.39
CA GLY A 32 16.56 -8.40 -4.86
C GLY A 32 17.53 -9.51 -5.25
N ASN A 33 18.67 -9.55 -4.58
CA ASN A 33 19.67 -10.60 -4.75
C ASN A 33 19.29 -11.88 -3.99
N ASP A 34 18.67 -11.73 -2.82
CA ASP A 34 18.13 -12.82 -2.02
C ASP A 34 16.78 -13.29 -2.59
N ASP A 35 16.55 -14.60 -2.60
CA ASP A 35 15.30 -15.17 -3.12
C ASP A 35 14.07 -14.81 -2.28
N ASP A 36 14.26 -14.37 -1.03
CA ASP A 36 13.20 -13.84 -0.16
C ASP A 36 13.16 -12.29 -0.12
N ALA A 37 13.88 -11.63 -1.05
CA ALA A 37 13.79 -10.19 -1.27
C ALA A 37 12.93 -9.91 -2.50
N TYR A 38 11.61 -9.92 -2.35
CA TYR A 38 10.70 -9.66 -3.47
C TYR A 38 9.41 -8.97 -3.06
N MET A 39 8.80 -8.30 -4.02
CA MET A 39 7.39 -7.92 -4.01
C MET A 39 6.83 -8.24 -5.38
N ARG A 40 5.86 -9.15 -5.46
CA ARG A 40 5.31 -9.60 -6.73
C ARG A 40 3.82 -9.84 -6.70
N VAL A 41 3.15 -9.48 -7.78
CA VAL A 41 1.77 -9.90 -8.04
C VAL A 41 1.80 -11.36 -8.50
N LYS A 42 1.21 -12.24 -7.72
CA LYS A 42 1.05 -13.67 -8.03
C LYS A 42 -0.14 -13.92 -8.95
N ASN A 43 -1.20 -13.13 -8.81
CA ASN A 43 -2.44 -13.32 -9.56
C ASN A 43 -3.26 -12.01 -9.62
N ILE A 44 -4.09 -11.87 -10.65
CA ILE A 44 -5.19 -10.90 -10.72
C ILE A 44 -6.49 -11.70 -10.63
N THR A 45 -7.22 -11.56 -9.53
CA THR A 45 -8.40 -12.39 -9.23
C THR A 45 -9.72 -11.75 -9.69
N GLY A 46 -9.67 -10.50 -10.15
CA GLY A 46 -10.82 -9.78 -10.66
C GLY A 46 -10.56 -8.28 -10.69
N PHE A 47 -11.63 -7.49 -10.62
CA PHE A 47 -11.57 -6.04 -10.55
C PHE A 47 -12.74 -5.48 -9.74
N VAL A 48 -12.59 -4.25 -9.27
CA VAL A 48 -13.64 -3.45 -8.66
C VAL A 48 -13.88 -2.21 -9.50
N GLU A 49 -15.12 -1.74 -9.51
CA GLU A 49 -15.58 -0.58 -10.26
C GLU A 49 -15.95 0.56 -9.30
N PRO A 50 -15.67 1.82 -9.66
CA PRO A 50 -16.10 2.96 -8.89
C PRO A 50 -17.61 2.98 -8.67
N ALA A 51 -18.04 3.49 -7.53
CA ALA A 51 -19.45 3.66 -7.14
C ALA A 51 -20.29 2.36 -7.09
N ARG A 52 -19.68 1.19 -7.30
CA ARG A 52 -20.32 -0.12 -7.11
C ARG A 52 -20.06 -0.64 -5.70
N SER A 53 -21.07 -1.27 -5.11
CA SER A 53 -20.96 -1.90 -3.79
C SER A 53 -20.56 -3.36 -3.93
N TYR A 54 -19.68 -3.80 -3.03
CA TYR A 54 -19.16 -5.16 -2.97
C TYR A 54 -19.25 -5.69 -1.55
N GLN A 55 -19.51 -6.97 -1.39
CA GLN A 55 -19.25 -7.69 -0.15
C GLN A 55 -17.81 -8.23 -0.17
N LEU A 56 -17.05 -7.95 0.90
CA LEU A 56 -15.69 -8.46 1.05
C LEU A 56 -15.73 -9.95 1.39
N GLY A 57 -15.16 -10.80 0.53
CA GLY A 57 -14.91 -12.21 0.77
C GLY A 57 -13.45 -12.52 1.09
N LEU A 58 -13.14 -13.79 1.40
CA LEU A 58 -11.76 -14.24 1.61
C LEU A 58 -10.95 -14.29 0.30
N GLY A 59 -11.61 -14.50 -0.84
CA GLY A 59 -10.97 -14.65 -2.16
C GLY A 59 -11.13 -13.45 -3.10
N GLY A 60 -11.83 -12.39 -2.67
CA GLY A 60 -12.17 -11.28 -3.56
C GLY A 60 -13.37 -10.48 -3.09
N PHE A 61 -13.97 -9.78 -4.05
CA PHE A 61 -15.11 -8.89 -3.85
C PHE A 61 -16.28 -9.40 -4.68
N GLU A 62 -17.43 -9.63 -4.03
CA GLU A 62 -18.65 -10.05 -4.71
C GLU A 62 -19.58 -8.83 -4.86
N PRO A 63 -20.02 -8.49 -6.08
CA PRO A 63 -20.97 -7.40 -6.27
C PRO A 63 -22.25 -7.59 -5.44
N THR A 64 -22.78 -6.50 -4.88
CA THR A 64 -23.99 -6.54 -4.08
C THR A 64 -24.83 -5.27 -4.24
N ASP A 65 -26.15 -5.42 -4.14
CA ASP A 65 -27.08 -4.28 -4.07
C ASP A 65 -27.18 -3.69 -2.65
N LEU A 66 -26.56 -4.34 -1.67
CA LEU A 66 -26.49 -3.83 -0.30
C LEU A 66 -25.60 -2.60 -0.26
N THR A 67 -26.13 -1.52 0.31
CA THR A 67 -25.36 -0.30 0.50
C THR A 67 -24.37 -0.47 1.64
N GLN A 68 -23.23 0.21 1.51
CA GLN A 68 -22.25 0.26 2.58
C GLN A 68 -22.86 0.93 3.82
N ASN A 69 -22.93 0.17 4.92
CA ASN A 69 -23.35 0.72 6.21
C ASN A 69 -22.16 1.41 6.89
N ILE A 70 -21.98 2.70 6.60
CA ILE A 70 -20.93 3.50 7.24
C ILE A 70 -21.37 3.82 8.68
N LYS A 71 -20.93 2.99 9.63
CA LYS A 71 -21.11 3.29 11.05
C LYS A 71 -20.24 4.47 11.44
N THR A 72 -20.86 5.50 12.01
CA THR A 72 -20.13 6.59 12.65
C THR A 72 -19.22 5.99 13.73
N THR A 73 -17.93 6.26 13.63
CA THR A 73 -16.93 5.79 14.57
C THR A 73 -16.35 6.96 15.34
N THR A 74 -16.09 6.76 16.62
CA THR A 74 -15.32 7.71 17.41
C THR A 74 -13.87 7.65 16.95
N VAL A 75 -13.36 8.74 16.37
CA VAL A 75 -11.96 8.82 15.97
C VAL A 75 -11.07 8.76 17.21
N LYS A 76 -10.10 7.83 17.21
CA LYS A 76 -9.06 7.72 18.24
C LYS A 76 -7.72 7.97 17.60
N GLU A 77 -6.96 8.89 18.17
CA GLU A 77 -5.62 9.17 17.70
C GLU A 77 -4.68 7.98 18.01
N PRO A 78 -3.98 7.41 17.01
CA PRO A 78 -3.00 6.36 17.23
C PRO A 78 -1.69 6.92 17.78
N SER A 79 -0.85 6.02 18.29
CA SER A 79 0.58 6.32 18.46
C SER A 79 1.18 6.60 17.09
N LYS A 80 1.84 7.74 16.95
CA LYS A 80 2.37 8.25 15.68
C LYS A 80 3.68 8.99 15.90
N CYS A 81 4.44 9.19 14.84
CA CYS A 81 5.48 10.20 14.80
C CYS A 81 5.01 11.43 14.02
N THR A 82 5.53 12.60 14.37
CA THR A 82 5.34 13.84 13.62
C THR A 82 6.69 14.25 13.08
N ILE A 83 6.78 14.39 11.76
CA ILE A 83 8.01 14.72 11.05
C ILE A 83 7.86 16.05 10.35
N ALA A 84 8.88 16.90 10.47
CA ALA A 84 9.06 18.08 9.65
C ALA A 84 10.06 17.75 8.54
N GLY A 85 9.68 17.99 7.29
CA GLY A 85 10.54 17.67 6.15
C GLY A 85 10.05 18.36 4.88
N GLN A 86 10.90 18.35 3.85
CA GLN A 86 10.57 18.99 2.58
C GLN A 86 10.09 17.95 1.57
N TRP A 87 8.79 17.97 1.25
CA TRP A 87 8.20 17.16 0.19
C TRP A 87 8.45 17.83 -1.17
N LYS A 88 9.38 17.27 -1.97
CA LYS A 88 9.72 17.75 -3.31
C LYS A 88 9.30 16.74 -4.36
N GLN A 89 8.24 17.05 -5.09
CA GLN A 89 7.64 16.14 -6.07
C GLN A 89 8.50 15.90 -7.32
N VAL A 90 9.31 16.88 -7.75
CA VAL A 90 10.10 16.80 -8.99
C VAL A 90 11.59 16.84 -8.68
N VAL A 91 12.29 15.75 -9.00
CA VAL A 91 13.75 15.69 -9.05
C VAL A 91 14.16 14.99 -10.35
N LEU A 92 15.16 15.54 -11.05
CA LEU A 92 15.72 14.95 -12.27
C LEU A 92 16.35 13.58 -11.92
N HIS A 93 15.89 12.51 -12.57
CA HIS A 93 16.23 11.13 -12.22
C HIS A 93 17.67 10.74 -12.57
N ASP A 94 18.35 10.06 -11.64
CA ASP A 94 19.46 9.14 -11.96
C ASP A 94 18.89 7.81 -12.50
N GLU A 95 19.57 7.17 -13.45
CA GLU A 95 19.03 6.04 -14.23
C GLU A 95 18.65 4.78 -13.41
N GLY A 96 19.22 4.62 -12.21
CA GLY A 96 18.93 3.49 -11.30
C GLY A 96 17.58 3.54 -10.60
N GLU A 97 16.93 4.72 -10.51
CA GLU A 97 15.72 4.92 -9.70
C GLU A 97 14.41 4.67 -10.49
N LYS A 98 14.48 4.41 -11.80
CA LYS A 98 13.29 4.29 -12.66
C LYS A 98 12.54 2.96 -12.51
N ALA A 99 13.14 1.94 -11.90
CA ALA A 99 12.61 0.57 -11.94
C ALA A 99 11.63 0.21 -10.81
N ALA A 100 11.49 1.04 -9.78
CA ALA A 100 10.81 0.66 -8.55
C ALA A 100 9.39 1.23 -8.38
N ASN A 101 8.94 2.25 -9.14
CA ASN A 101 7.59 2.82 -9.01
C ASN A 101 6.75 2.56 -10.26
N ILE A 102 5.56 1.98 -10.09
CA ILE A 102 4.62 1.73 -11.20
C ILE A 102 3.89 3.00 -11.67
N LEU A 103 3.84 4.03 -10.82
CA LEU A 103 3.19 5.31 -11.12
C LEU A 103 4.09 6.23 -11.96
N GLY A 104 5.41 6.02 -11.90
CA GLY A 104 6.40 6.72 -12.72
C GLY A 104 7.62 7.17 -11.92
N GLY A 105 7.86 8.47 -11.82
CA GLY A 105 9.07 9.02 -11.19
C GLY A 105 9.01 9.09 -9.66
N TYR A 106 10.17 9.30 -9.05
CA TYR A 106 10.29 9.64 -7.63
C TYR A 106 10.63 11.12 -7.42
N GLY A 107 9.92 11.75 -6.49
CA GLY A 107 10.39 12.92 -5.77
C GLY A 107 11.27 12.56 -4.57
N ARG A 108 11.44 13.52 -3.66
CA ARG A 108 12.23 13.37 -2.43
C ARG A 108 11.50 13.95 -1.25
N PHE A 109 11.55 13.25 -0.12
CA PHE A 109 11.18 13.79 1.18
C PHE A 109 12.44 13.91 2.03
N TYR A 110 12.91 15.15 2.19
CA TYR A 110 14.14 15.43 2.92
C TYR A 110 13.88 15.60 4.41
N LEU A 111 14.44 14.68 5.19
CA LEU A 111 14.56 14.77 6.65
C LEU A 111 15.88 15.48 7.03
N PRO A 112 15.93 16.15 8.20
CA PRO A 112 17.18 16.67 8.76
C PRO A 112 18.27 15.59 8.88
N ASP A 113 19.53 15.98 8.74
CA ASP A 113 20.68 15.05 8.73
C ASP A 113 20.87 14.31 10.07
N GLU A 114 20.29 14.80 11.18
CA GLU A 114 20.32 14.14 12.48
C GLU A 114 19.49 12.84 12.56
N TYR A 115 18.60 12.57 11.60
CA TYR A 115 17.77 11.36 11.62
C TYR A 115 18.59 10.14 11.20
N GLU A 116 18.80 9.20 12.12
CA GLU A 116 19.40 7.90 11.76
C GLU A 116 18.41 7.03 10.97
N TYR A 117 17.19 6.93 11.47
CA TYR A 117 16.04 6.25 10.87
C TYR A 117 14.79 7.11 10.99
N LEU A 118 13.79 6.83 10.16
CA LEU A 118 12.43 7.30 10.38
C LEU A 118 11.69 6.31 11.30
N ASP A 119 11.65 6.62 12.60
CA ASP A 119 10.95 5.80 13.59
C ASP A 119 9.43 5.96 13.45
N VAL A 120 8.74 4.87 13.06
CA VAL A 120 7.28 4.84 12.89
C VAL A 120 6.66 3.89 13.93
N PRO A 121 5.82 4.39 14.85
CA PRO A 121 5.10 3.55 15.80
C PRO A 121 4.09 2.64 15.07
N VAL A 122 4.02 1.38 15.49
CA VAL A 122 3.10 0.38 14.94
C VAL A 122 1.96 0.11 15.91
N ASN A 123 0.74 0.22 15.39
CA ASN A 123 -0.52 -0.02 16.09
C ASN A 123 -1.19 -1.27 15.50
N THR A 124 -2.07 -1.91 16.25
CA THR A 124 -3.06 -2.81 15.66
C THR A 124 -4.17 -2.00 15.01
N ALA A 125 -4.53 -2.31 13.76
CA ALA A 125 -5.60 -1.61 13.08
C ALA A 125 -6.94 -1.80 13.79
N THR A 126 -7.60 -0.70 14.12
CA THR A 126 -8.98 -0.66 14.60
C THR A 126 -9.77 0.35 13.77
N GLN A 127 -11.09 0.28 13.84
CA GLN A 127 -11.92 1.24 13.12
C GLN A 127 -11.63 2.69 13.58
N GLU A 128 -11.44 2.89 14.88
CA GLU A 128 -11.23 4.19 15.52
C GLU A 128 -9.90 4.85 15.12
N ASN A 129 -8.82 4.05 15.05
CA ASN A 129 -7.50 4.59 14.77
C ASN A 129 -7.22 4.80 13.28
N LEU A 130 -7.79 3.96 12.41
CA LEU A 130 -7.76 4.19 10.96
C LEU A 130 -8.58 5.42 10.56
N ALA A 131 -9.70 5.67 11.24
CA ALA A 131 -10.54 6.84 11.00
C ALA A 131 -9.78 8.17 11.22
N TYR A 132 -8.70 8.18 12.01
CA TYR A 132 -7.82 9.35 12.17
C TYR A 132 -7.21 9.82 10.84
N PHE A 133 -6.85 8.85 10.00
CA PHE A 133 -6.29 9.05 8.66
C PHE A 133 -7.38 9.08 7.57
N GLY A 134 -8.65 8.91 7.92
CA GLY A 134 -9.76 8.77 6.97
C GLY A 134 -9.92 7.36 6.39
N CYS A 135 -9.08 6.41 6.81
CA CYS A 135 -9.15 5.02 6.39
C CYS A 135 -10.27 4.26 7.10
N ARG A 136 -10.65 3.09 6.56
CA ARG A 136 -11.69 2.22 7.13
C ARG A 136 -11.15 0.81 7.33
N LEU A 137 -11.47 0.19 8.47
CA LEU A 137 -11.33 -1.25 8.63
C LEU A 137 -12.59 -1.91 8.06
N VAL A 138 -12.44 -2.93 7.23
CA VAL A 138 -13.57 -3.65 6.64
C VAL A 138 -13.42 -5.11 6.98
N ARG A 139 -14.41 -5.69 7.66
CA ARG A 139 -14.42 -7.11 7.99
C ARG A 139 -14.91 -7.93 6.82
N VAL A 140 -14.41 -9.15 6.66
CA VAL A 140 -15.01 -10.14 5.75
C VAL A 140 -16.50 -10.29 6.05
N GLY A 141 -17.33 -10.21 5.00
CA GLY A 141 -18.78 -10.19 5.04
C GLY A 141 -19.40 -8.78 5.07
N GLU A 142 -18.61 -7.73 5.31
CA GLU A 142 -19.09 -6.34 5.25
C GLU A 142 -19.03 -5.78 3.83
N GLN A 143 -19.80 -4.70 3.63
CA GLN A 143 -19.90 -4.01 2.36
C GLN A 143 -18.84 -2.92 2.22
N ILE A 144 -18.33 -2.75 1.01
CA ILE A 144 -17.37 -1.73 0.63
C ILE A 144 -17.72 -1.16 -0.74
N THR A 145 -17.58 0.16 -0.85
CA THR A 145 -17.55 0.87 -2.13
C THR A 145 -16.15 1.43 -2.32
N PHE A 146 -15.69 1.43 -3.56
CA PHE A 146 -14.42 2.02 -3.96
C PHE A 146 -14.66 3.39 -4.59
N ASP A 147 -13.94 4.38 -4.06
CA ASP A 147 -13.83 5.69 -4.69
C ASP A 147 -12.93 5.59 -5.93
N GLY A 148 -12.98 6.56 -6.84
CA GLY A 148 -12.15 6.60 -8.04
C GLY A 148 -12.95 6.83 -9.32
N ASP A 149 -12.25 6.74 -10.44
CA ASP A 149 -12.70 7.16 -11.77
C ASP A 149 -12.58 6.06 -12.82
N SER A 150 -11.95 4.92 -12.52
CA SER A 150 -11.96 3.74 -13.39
C SER A 150 -11.89 2.42 -12.60
N ALA A 151 -12.17 1.31 -13.30
CA ALA A 151 -12.00 -0.02 -12.74
C ALA A 151 -10.55 -0.24 -12.26
N MET A 152 -10.40 -0.99 -11.16
CA MET A 152 -9.11 -1.28 -10.53
C MET A 152 -8.96 -2.79 -10.32
N PRO A 153 -7.78 -3.38 -10.59
CA PRO A 153 -7.57 -4.80 -10.43
C PRO A 153 -7.58 -5.21 -8.96
N VAL A 154 -8.09 -6.40 -8.70
CA VAL A 154 -7.93 -7.11 -7.44
C VAL A 154 -6.79 -8.10 -7.63
N THR A 155 -5.74 -7.96 -6.83
CA THR A 155 -4.51 -8.73 -6.99
C THR A 155 -4.20 -9.54 -5.74
N ILE A 156 -3.47 -10.63 -5.91
CA ILE A 156 -2.76 -11.30 -4.82
C ILE A 156 -1.29 -10.91 -4.92
N THR A 157 -0.82 -10.13 -3.95
CA THR A 157 0.56 -9.65 -3.88
C THR A 157 1.30 -10.37 -2.77
N SER A 158 2.52 -10.81 -3.06
CA SER A 158 3.37 -11.54 -2.15
C SER A 158 4.66 -10.78 -1.91
N ILE A 159 5.00 -10.60 -0.63
CA ILE A 159 6.14 -9.79 -0.21
C ILE A 159 7.06 -10.63 0.69
N GLY A 160 8.32 -10.77 0.29
CA GLY A 160 9.32 -11.55 1.00
C GLY A 160 9.88 -10.84 2.23
N GLN A 161 10.41 -11.59 3.19
CA GLN A 161 10.84 -11.02 4.48
C GLN A 161 12.04 -10.08 4.34
N LYS A 162 12.89 -10.29 3.33
CA LYS A 162 14.09 -9.48 3.08
C LYS A 162 13.87 -8.39 2.04
N TYR A 163 12.60 -8.17 1.63
CA TYR A 163 12.27 -7.17 0.62
C TYR A 163 12.79 -5.78 0.99
N VAL A 164 12.64 -5.37 2.25
CA VAL A 164 13.13 -4.06 2.71
C VAL A 164 14.65 -3.98 2.61
N ASP A 165 15.35 -4.94 3.19
CA ASP A 165 16.80 -4.85 3.36
C ASP A 165 17.59 -5.01 2.06
N ASP A 166 17.16 -5.92 1.17
CA ASP A 166 17.96 -6.32 0.00
C ASP A 166 17.41 -5.80 -1.34
N TYR A 167 16.12 -5.43 -1.41
CA TYR A 167 15.56 -4.75 -2.58
C TYR A 167 15.33 -3.26 -2.31
N LEU A 168 14.49 -2.92 -1.32
CA LEU A 168 14.01 -1.56 -1.11
C LEU A 168 15.18 -0.63 -0.77
N MET A 169 16.02 -1.01 0.19
CA MET A 169 17.15 -0.19 0.65
C MET A 169 18.41 -0.29 -0.22
N ASN A 170 18.37 -1.06 -1.32
CA ASN A 170 19.48 -1.15 -2.25
C ASN A 170 19.47 0.06 -3.21
N PRO A 171 20.55 0.87 -3.27
CA PRO A 171 20.62 2.07 -4.12
C PRO A 171 20.40 1.81 -5.62
N ASN A 172 20.72 0.60 -6.08
CA ASN A 172 20.61 0.21 -7.50
C ASN A 172 19.28 -0.48 -7.83
N LEU A 173 18.39 -0.67 -6.84
CA LEU A 173 17.10 -1.32 -7.00
C LEU A 173 15.96 -0.42 -6.53
N GLY A 174 15.51 -0.57 -5.28
CA GLY A 174 14.40 0.22 -4.72
C GLY A 174 14.79 1.65 -4.37
N ALA A 175 16.08 1.92 -4.17
CA ALA A 175 16.63 3.23 -3.85
C ALA A 175 16.01 3.86 -2.59
N GLY A 176 15.65 3.07 -1.58
CA GLY A 176 15.20 3.52 -0.27
C GLY A 176 13.69 3.44 -0.06
N ALA A 177 13.27 3.72 1.17
CA ALA A 177 11.87 3.74 1.52
C ALA A 177 11.13 4.91 0.84
N TYR A 178 9.84 4.71 0.58
CA TYR A 178 8.98 5.70 -0.04
C TYR A 178 7.77 6.04 0.83
N LEU A 179 7.20 7.21 0.54
CA LEU A 179 5.84 7.59 0.88
C LEU A 179 5.14 7.97 -0.42
N GLU A 180 3.87 7.60 -0.56
CA GLU A 180 3.09 7.89 -1.75
C GLU A 180 1.72 8.47 -1.41
N VAL A 181 1.19 9.27 -2.34
CA VAL A 181 -0.15 9.82 -2.28
C VAL A 181 -0.68 9.99 -3.70
N HIS A 182 -1.94 9.62 -3.93
CA HIS A 182 -2.55 9.70 -5.25
C HIS A 182 -4.08 9.64 -5.19
N ASN A 183 -4.72 9.91 -6.32
CA ASN A 183 -6.18 10.01 -6.43
C ASN A 183 -6.94 8.66 -6.47
N ARG A 184 -6.23 7.52 -6.48
CA ARG A 184 -6.81 6.18 -6.47
C ARG A 184 -6.83 5.60 -5.05
N PRO A 185 -7.91 4.93 -4.60
CA PRO A 185 -7.88 4.25 -3.31
C PRO A 185 -7.06 2.98 -3.38
N HIS A 186 -6.56 2.56 -2.23
CA HIS A 186 -5.96 1.26 -2.04
C HIS A 186 -6.80 0.40 -1.10
N PHE A 187 -6.64 -0.91 -1.23
CA PHE A 187 -7.13 -1.86 -0.25
C PHE A 187 -6.06 -2.91 0.03
N HIS A 188 -5.84 -3.26 1.29
CA HIS A 188 -4.90 -4.29 1.71
C HIS A 188 -5.54 -5.22 2.73
N MET A 189 -5.53 -6.53 2.47
CA MET A 189 -6.03 -7.56 3.40
C MET A 189 -5.05 -8.75 3.46
N PRO A 190 -4.56 -9.14 4.65
CA PRO A 190 -3.74 -10.34 4.80
C PRO A 190 -4.57 -11.59 4.46
N LEU A 191 -3.97 -12.51 3.70
CA LEU A 191 -4.64 -13.74 3.27
C LEU A 191 -4.40 -14.93 4.21
N ASN A 192 -3.40 -14.85 5.08
CA ASN A 192 -3.07 -15.92 6.02
C ASN A 192 -2.36 -15.38 7.27
N ASN A 193 -2.12 -16.27 8.24
CA ASN A 193 -1.47 -15.94 9.52
C ASN A 193 0.05 -15.74 9.43
N LEU A 194 0.66 -15.97 8.26
CA LEU A 194 2.08 -15.65 8.04
C LEU A 194 2.26 -14.20 7.62
N ALA A 195 1.18 -13.55 7.16
CA ALA A 195 1.18 -12.13 6.84
C ALA A 195 1.42 -11.28 8.10
N ARG A 196 2.39 -10.37 8.02
CA ARG A 196 2.83 -9.49 9.10
C ARG A 196 3.39 -8.19 8.53
N GLY A 197 4.03 -7.39 9.38
CA GLY A 197 4.54 -6.08 9.01
C GLY A 197 3.50 -4.99 9.23
N ALA A 198 3.69 -3.83 8.62
CA ALA A 198 2.81 -2.69 8.84
C ALA A 198 2.51 -1.94 7.54
N LEU A 199 1.22 -1.62 7.33
CA LEU A 199 0.80 -0.61 6.37
C LEU A 199 1.06 0.75 7.01
N ILE A 200 1.89 1.58 6.38
CA ILE A 200 2.17 2.93 6.86
C ILE A 200 1.09 3.85 6.31
N LEU A 201 0.47 4.62 7.18
CA LEU A 201 -0.51 5.65 6.84
C LEU A 201 -0.03 6.99 7.37
N GLY A 202 -0.37 8.04 6.63
CA GLY A 202 0.09 9.38 6.88
C GLY A 202 -0.96 10.45 6.62
N LYS A 203 -0.78 11.58 7.28
CA LYS A 203 -1.63 12.76 7.11
C LYS A 203 -0.77 14.01 7.13
N GLN A 204 -0.95 14.85 6.13
CA GLN A 204 -0.33 16.17 6.12
C GLN A 204 -1.00 17.09 7.14
N LYS A 205 -0.19 17.91 7.81
CA LYS A 205 -0.61 18.89 8.80
C LYS A 205 -0.16 20.28 8.35
N ALA A 206 -0.52 21.30 9.12
CA ALA A 206 -0.01 22.65 8.91
C ALA A 206 1.52 22.68 9.03
N ASN A 207 2.14 23.71 8.44
CA ASN A 207 3.58 23.99 8.55
C ASN A 207 4.49 22.87 7.99
N ASP A 208 4.10 22.23 6.88
CA ASP A 208 4.90 21.20 6.21
C ASP A 208 5.29 20.02 7.11
N THR A 209 4.44 19.70 8.09
CA THR A 209 4.59 18.53 8.94
C THR A 209 3.70 17.39 8.47
N ILE A 210 4.19 16.16 8.63
CA ILE A 210 3.45 14.93 8.33
C ILE A 210 3.37 14.12 9.62
N GLU A 211 2.21 13.53 9.86
CA GLU A 211 2.01 12.54 10.91
C GLU A 211 1.98 11.15 10.27
N LEU A 212 2.77 10.21 10.80
CA LEU A 212 2.84 8.83 10.29
C LEU A 212 2.56 7.80 11.39
N SER A 213 1.91 6.71 11.02
CA SER A 213 1.71 5.52 11.87
C SER A 213 1.72 4.26 11.03
N GLY A 214 2.28 3.19 11.59
CA GLY A 214 2.19 1.84 11.02
C GLY A 214 1.00 1.09 11.60
N PHE A 215 0.42 0.21 10.80
CA PHE A 215 -0.73 -0.61 11.17
C PHE A 215 -0.53 -2.07 10.80
N THR A 216 -0.56 -2.94 11.80
CA THR A 216 -0.77 -4.38 11.59
C THR A 216 -2.25 -4.61 11.28
N ILE A 217 -2.53 -5.32 10.19
CA ILE A 217 -3.90 -5.62 9.76
C ILE A 217 -4.30 -6.98 10.32
N PRO A 218 -5.35 -7.10 11.15
CA PRO A 218 -5.80 -8.38 11.66
C PRO A 218 -6.34 -9.30 10.56
N LEU A 219 -6.11 -10.61 10.68
CA LEU A 219 -6.68 -11.59 9.75
C LEU A 219 -8.22 -11.52 9.75
N GLY A 220 -8.83 -11.61 8.57
CA GLY A 220 -10.28 -11.46 8.39
C GLY A 220 -10.76 -10.00 8.29
N PHE A 221 -9.83 -9.05 8.24
CA PHE A 221 -10.09 -7.63 8.00
C PHE A 221 -9.17 -7.11 6.90
N GLY A 222 -9.69 -6.18 6.10
CA GLY A 222 -8.89 -5.36 5.18
C GLY A 222 -8.93 -3.90 5.57
N VAL A 223 -7.91 -3.15 5.14
CA VAL A 223 -7.86 -1.70 5.28
C VAL A 223 -8.18 -1.08 3.93
N TYR A 224 -9.23 -0.26 3.90
CA TYR A 224 -9.52 0.64 2.79
C TYR A 224 -8.83 1.98 3.04
N THR A 225 -7.98 2.37 2.10
CA THR A 225 -7.27 3.65 2.09
C THR A 225 -7.89 4.52 0.99
N PRO A 226 -8.65 5.58 1.34
CA PRO A 226 -9.26 6.44 0.33
C PRO A 226 -8.20 7.24 -0.45
N PRO A 227 -8.59 7.87 -1.57
CA PRO A 227 -7.74 8.81 -2.29
C PRO A 227 -7.08 9.84 -1.38
N TRP A 228 -5.87 10.25 -1.76
CA TRP A 228 -5.09 11.32 -1.12
C TRP A 228 -4.60 11.07 0.31
N VAL A 229 -4.77 9.86 0.84
CA VAL A 229 -4.08 9.45 2.08
C VAL A 229 -2.62 9.12 1.75
N ILE A 230 -1.69 9.69 2.52
CA ILE A 230 -0.28 9.33 2.41
C ILE A 230 -0.15 7.89 2.90
N HIS A 231 0.55 7.03 2.15
CA HIS A 231 0.74 5.65 2.55
C HIS A 231 2.05 5.06 2.05
N ALA A 232 2.40 3.90 2.60
CA ALA A 232 3.42 3.01 2.06
C ALA A 232 3.14 1.57 2.53
N ASP A 233 3.15 0.64 1.59
CA ASP A 233 2.90 -0.80 1.81
C ASP A 233 4.18 -1.65 1.72
N SER A 234 5.33 -1.00 1.51
CA SER A 234 6.65 -1.61 1.37
C SER A 234 7.13 -2.43 2.58
N HIS A 235 6.51 -2.24 3.75
CA HIS A 235 6.85 -2.92 5.00
C HIS A 235 5.85 -4.01 5.39
N LEU A 236 4.93 -4.37 4.50
CA LEU A 236 4.13 -5.59 4.61
C LEU A 236 4.99 -6.80 4.24
N VAL A 237 4.73 -7.95 4.86
CA VAL A 237 5.40 -9.22 4.58
C VAL A 237 4.35 -10.33 4.52
N GLY A 238 4.46 -11.22 3.53
CA GLY A 238 3.51 -12.32 3.29
C GLY A 238 2.56 -12.06 2.12
N ASP A 239 1.42 -12.75 2.11
CA ASP A 239 0.44 -12.68 1.03
C ASP A 239 -0.74 -11.79 1.41
N TYR A 240 -1.04 -10.83 0.53
CA TYR A 240 -2.11 -9.85 0.68
C TYR A 240 -3.01 -9.83 -0.55
N MET A 241 -4.31 -9.69 -0.35
CA MET A 241 -5.21 -9.20 -1.38
C MET A 241 -5.07 -7.69 -1.45
N VAL A 242 -4.72 -7.18 -2.63
CA VAL A 242 -4.45 -5.76 -2.85
C VAL A 242 -5.29 -5.23 -4.00
N VAL A 243 -5.95 -4.10 -3.78
CA VAL A 243 -6.50 -3.27 -4.86
C VAL A 243 -5.60 -2.06 -5.00
N PHE A 244 -5.00 -1.89 -6.18
CA PHE A 244 -4.20 -0.74 -6.56
C PHE A 244 -4.30 -0.53 -8.07
N SER A 245 -4.06 0.68 -8.57
CA SER A 245 -4.03 0.95 -10.01
C SER A 245 -2.99 1.99 -10.36
N ARG A 246 -2.70 2.15 -11.65
CA ARG A 246 -1.90 3.28 -12.11
C ARG A 246 -2.74 4.55 -12.14
N THR A 247 -2.08 5.68 -11.97
CA THR A 247 -2.66 7.01 -12.18
C THR A 247 -1.56 7.98 -12.53
N ASP A 248 -1.91 9.02 -13.30
CA ASP A 248 -1.01 10.13 -13.60
C ASP A 248 -1.10 11.23 -12.52
N GLU A 249 -2.08 11.16 -11.63
CA GLU A 249 -2.27 12.07 -10.49
C GLU A 249 -1.68 11.46 -9.21
N TYR A 250 -0.36 11.56 -9.07
CA TYR A 250 0.37 11.02 -7.92
C TYR A 250 1.54 11.90 -7.47
N SER A 251 1.98 11.63 -6.25
CA SER A 251 3.30 12.00 -5.77
C SER A 251 3.88 10.86 -4.94
N THR A 252 4.96 10.27 -5.44
CA THR A 252 5.75 9.28 -4.72
C THR A 252 7.10 9.89 -4.40
N VAL A 253 7.54 9.84 -3.16
CA VAL A 253 8.81 10.43 -2.71
C VAL A 253 9.67 9.38 -2.03
N LEU A 254 10.97 9.37 -2.35
CA LEU A 254 11.94 8.60 -1.59
C LEU A 254 12.36 9.41 -0.36
N VAL A 255 12.37 8.76 0.79
CA VAL A 255 12.82 9.37 2.04
C VAL A 255 14.35 9.45 2.01
N ARG A 256 14.89 10.65 2.30
CA ARG A 256 16.32 10.96 2.27
C ARG A 256 16.70 11.88 3.41
N ARG A 257 17.96 11.86 3.81
CA ARG A 257 18.58 12.98 4.55
C ARG A 257 18.87 14.16 3.62
N GLN A 258 19.11 15.35 4.16
CA GLN A 258 19.42 16.54 3.36
C GLN A 258 20.70 16.36 2.53
N ASN A 259 21.66 15.59 3.03
CA ASN A 259 22.86 15.16 2.31
C ASN A 259 22.60 14.12 1.19
N ASN A 260 21.33 13.77 0.92
CA ASN A 260 20.87 12.80 -0.09
C ASN A 260 21.18 11.33 0.21
N GLU A 261 21.61 10.99 1.43
CA GLU A 261 21.75 9.60 1.87
C GLU A 261 20.39 8.90 2.03
N LEU A 262 20.37 7.58 1.79
CA LEU A 262 19.23 6.73 2.07
C LEU A 262 18.93 6.74 3.57
N ILE A 263 17.64 6.81 3.91
CA ILE A 263 17.18 6.57 5.27
C ILE A 263 16.09 5.50 5.26
N GLY A 264 16.22 4.52 6.16
CA GLY A 264 15.24 3.46 6.34
C GLY A 264 14.13 3.89 7.30
N LEU A 265 13.00 3.19 7.23
CA LEU A 265 11.97 3.27 8.27
C LEU A 265 12.25 2.20 9.31
N LYS A 266 12.11 2.56 10.58
CA LYS A 266 12.20 1.64 11.70
C LYS A 266 10.83 1.50 12.34
N LEU A 267 10.28 0.30 12.29
CA LEU A 267 8.98 -0.02 12.86
C LEU A 267 9.12 -0.34 14.35
N ASN A 268 8.44 0.43 15.20
CA ASN A 268 8.49 0.27 16.65
C ASN A 268 7.13 -0.18 17.17
N GLU A 269 7.03 -1.42 17.65
CA GLU A 269 5.79 -1.91 18.25
C GLU A 269 5.45 -1.12 19.52
N VAL A 270 4.22 -0.61 19.58
CA VAL A 270 3.74 0.07 20.78
C VAL A 270 3.34 -0.99 21.81
N SER A 271 4.13 -1.13 22.86
CA SER A 271 3.78 -2.01 23.98
C SER A 271 2.43 -1.59 24.57
N MET A 272 1.44 -2.48 24.57
CA MET A 272 0.21 -2.25 25.31
C MET A 272 0.56 -2.15 26.80
N LYS A 273 0.38 -0.96 27.38
CA LYS A 273 0.39 -0.77 28.83
C LYS A 273 -0.98 -1.14 29.41
#